data_AF-A0A0W7WE88-F1
#
_entry.id   AF-A0A0W7WE88-F1
#
_cell.length_a   1.000
_cell.length_b   1.000
_cell.length_c   1.000
_cell.angle_alpha   90.00
_cell.angle_beta   90.00
_cell.angle_gamma   90.00
#
_symmetry.space_group_name_H-M   'P 1'
#
loop_
_entity.id
_entity.type
_entity.pdbx_description
1 polymer ?
#
loop_
_entity_poly.entity_id
_entity_poly.type
_entity_poly.pdbx_seq_one_letter_code
_entity_poly.pdbx_strand_id
1 'polypeptide(L)'
;MKGLKDKNDELLDKLAKQKAEDNHSKLLAAAESQYQARLDGNGVYQGRKAGDSIKIKKPDARSVSKYREAKALAEKEGVPLEIVAND
;
A
#
# COMPACT_ATOMS: atom_id res chain seq x y z
N MET A 1 21.00 -16.83 -36.21
CA MET A 1 20.07 -17.03 -35.07
C MET A 1 19.31 -15.74 -34.76
N LYS A 2 18.34 -15.31 -35.58
CA LYS A 2 17.51 -14.11 -35.29
C LYS A 2 16.37 -14.40 -34.30
N GLY A 3 15.83 -15.61 -34.28
CA GLY A 3 14.64 -15.95 -33.50
C GLY A 3 14.78 -16.08 -31.98
N LEU A 4 16.00 -16.06 -31.40
CA LEU A 4 16.16 -16.03 -29.94
C LEU A 4 15.98 -14.61 -29.38
N LYS A 5 16.48 -13.61 -30.11
CA LYS A 5 16.32 -12.20 -29.73
C LYS A 5 14.85 -11.80 -29.80
N ASP A 6 14.18 -12.15 -30.89
CA ASP A 6 12.75 -11.83 -31.09
C ASP A 6 11.88 -12.47 -29.99
N LYS A 7 12.19 -13.70 -29.57
CA LYS A 7 11.49 -14.37 -28.46
C LYS A 7 11.79 -13.72 -27.10
N ASN A 8 13.01 -13.25 -26.87
CA ASN A 8 13.36 -12.56 -25.64
C ASN A 8 12.64 -11.20 -25.56
N ASP A 9 12.59 -10.45 -26.66
CA ASP A 9 11.87 -9.18 -26.73
C ASP A 9 10.36 -9.42 -26.50
N GLU A 10 9.78 -10.47 -27.09
CA GLU A 10 8.38 -10.84 -26.87
C GLU A 10 8.09 -11.26 -25.41
N LEU A 11 9.00 -11.99 -24.77
CA LEU A 11 8.88 -12.38 -23.36
C LEU A 11 9.01 -11.18 -22.42
N LEU A 12 9.93 -10.25 -22.71
CA LEU A 12 10.12 -9.02 -21.95
C LEU A 12 8.87 -8.12 -22.05
N ASP A 13 8.27 -8.02 -23.23
CA ASP A 13 7.02 -7.27 -23.43
C ASP A 13 5.85 -7.88 -22.67
N LYS A 14 5.72 -9.21 -22.65
CA LYS A 14 4.70 -9.91 -21.85
C LYS A 14 4.89 -9.67 -20.36
N LEU A 15 6.13 -9.77 -19.87
CA LEU A 15 6.48 -9.48 -18.47
C LEU A 15 6.17 -8.03 -18.08
N ALA A 16 6.46 -7.07 -18.97
CA ALA A 16 6.17 -5.66 -18.74
C ALA A 16 4.66 -5.40 -18.64
N LYS A 17 3.86 -5.96 -19.57
CA LYS A 17 2.40 -5.86 -19.56
C LYS A 17 1.79 -6.50 -18.32
N GLN A 18 2.23 -7.70 -17.97
CA GLN A 18 1.75 -8.42 -16.79
C GLN A 18 2.05 -7.67 -15.50
N LYS A 19 3.26 -7.11 -15.35
CA LYS A 19 3.60 -6.27 -14.19
C LYS A 19 2.79 -4.97 -14.13
N ALA A 20 2.49 -4.36 -15.28
CA ALA A 20 1.68 -3.14 -15.32
C ALA A 20 0.24 -3.41 -14.85
N GLU A 21 -0.38 -4.50 -15.32
CA GLU A 21 -1.74 -4.90 -14.94
C GLU A 21 -1.83 -5.31 -13.46
N ASP A 22 -0.89 -6.11 -12.97
CA ASP A 22 -0.87 -6.57 -11.58
C ASP A 22 -0.66 -5.41 -10.59
N ASN A 23 0.23 -4.47 -10.91
CA ASN A 23 0.50 -3.34 -10.02
C ASN A 23 -0.64 -2.33 -10.02
N HIS A 24 -1.27 -2.07 -11.17
CA HIS A 24 -2.42 -1.18 -11.25
C HIS A 24 -3.59 -1.71 -10.43
N SER A 25 -3.89 -3.00 -10.57
CA SER A 25 -4.97 -3.67 -9.84
C SER A 25 -4.72 -3.67 -8.32
N LYS A 26 -3.47 -3.93 -7.89
CA LYS A 26 -3.09 -3.90 -6.47
C LYS A 26 -3.13 -2.49 -5.88
N LEU A 27 -2.74 -1.47 -6.65
CA LEU A 27 -2.81 -0.07 -6.24
C LEU A 27 -4.26 0.38 -6.06
N LEU A 28 -5.15 0.05 -7.00
CA LEU A 28 -6.58 0.34 -6.89
C LEU A 28 -7.21 -0.36 -5.67
N ALA A 29 -6.91 -1.65 -5.48
CA ALA A 29 -7.41 -2.40 -4.32
C ALA A 29 -6.91 -1.83 -2.99
N ALA A 30 -5.65 -1.39 -2.92
CA ALA A 30 -5.11 -0.73 -1.74
C ALA A 30 -5.79 0.63 -1.46
N ALA A 31 -6.02 1.42 -2.51
CA ALA A 31 -6.72 2.70 -2.41
C ALA A 31 -8.18 2.51 -1.95
N GLU A 32 -8.87 1.52 -2.49
CA GLU A 32 -10.25 1.21 -2.12
C GLU A 32 -10.36 0.68 -0.69
N SER A 33 -9.43 -0.19 -0.26
CA SER A 33 -9.35 -0.64 1.14
C SER A 33 -9.10 0.53 2.10
N GLN A 34 -8.25 1.49 1.70
CA GLN A 34 -7.97 2.68 2.50
C GLN A 34 -9.15 3.65 2.56
N TYR A 35 -9.95 3.74 1.49
CA TYR A 35 -11.19 4.50 1.46
C TYR A 35 -12.26 3.86 2.36
N GLN A 36 -12.49 2.55 2.21
CA GLN A 36 -13.43 1.76 3.01
C GLN A 36 -13.12 1.86 4.51
N ALA A 37 -11.83 1.76 4.89
CA ALA A 37 -11.39 1.87 6.28
C ALA A 37 -11.63 3.27 6.91
N ARG A 38 -11.98 4.27 6.09
CA ARG A 38 -12.28 5.65 6.52
C ARG A 38 -13.76 5.99 6.46
N LEU A 39 -14.60 5.08 5.97
CA LEU A 39 -16.05 5.27 6.04
C LEU A 39 -16.51 5.03 7.47
N ASP A 40 -17.38 5.90 7.99
CA ASP A 40 -18.11 5.62 9.22
C ASP A 40 -19.30 4.68 8.96
N GLY A 41 -20.02 4.30 10.03
CA GLY A 41 -21.18 3.40 9.94
C GLY A 41 -22.34 3.91 9.07
N ASN A 42 -22.31 5.18 8.64
CA ASN A 42 -23.28 5.78 7.73
C ASN A 42 -22.73 5.93 6.30
N GLY A 43 -21.54 5.39 6.01
CA GLY A 43 -20.91 5.49 4.70
C GLY A 43 -20.33 6.88 4.40
N VAL A 44 -20.14 7.72 5.42
CA VAL A 44 -19.52 9.05 5.24
C VAL A 44 -18.00 8.92 5.40
N TYR A 45 -17.27 9.41 4.40
CA TYR A 45 -15.81 9.46 4.45
C TYR A 45 -15.34 10.40 5.56
N GLN A 46 -14.69 9.85 6.57
CA GLN A 46 -13.98 10.62 7.57
C GLN A 46 -12.52 10.78 7.14
N GLY A 47 -12.21 11.98 6.64
CA GLY A 47 -10.82 12.38 6.44
C GLY A 47 -10.04 12.31 7.76
N ARG A 48 -8.71 12.15 7.66
CA ARG A 48 -7.85 12.23 8.85
C ARG A 48 -8.08 13.57 9.53
N LYS A 49 -8.54 13.54 10.78
CA LYS A 49 -8.59 14.71 11.64
C LYS A 49 -7.17 15.03 12.09
N ALA A 50 -6.88 16.32 12.25
CA ALA A 50 -5.60 16.73 12.82
C ALA A 50 -5.48 16.12 14.23
N GLY A 51 -4.42 15.35 14.47
CA GLY A 51 -4.22 14.60 15.72
C GLY A 51 -4.52 13.10 15.63
N ASP A 52 -5.04 12.59 14.51
CA ASP A 52 -5.28 11.16 14.34
C ASP A 52 -3.98 10.35 14.35
N SER A 53 -4.00 9.22 15.06
CA SER A 53 -2.86 8.30 15.14
C SER A 53 -2.50 7.71 13.77
N ILE A 54 -1.21 7.55 13.50
CA ILE A 54 -0.76 6.71 12.37
C ILE A 54 -0.96 5.26 12.77
N LYS A 55 -1.72 4.51 11.97
CA LYS A 55 -2.03 3.11 12.23
C LYS A 55 -1.12 2.20 11.41
N ILE A 56 -0.46 1.24 12.07
CA ILE A 56 0.32 0.17 11.43
C ILE A 56 -0.22 -1.19 11.86
N LYS A 57 -0.39 -2.12 10.91
CA LYS A 57 -0.85 -3.47 11.23
C LYS A 57 0.21 -4.23 12.03
N LYS A 58 -0.21 -5.09 12.97
CA LYS A 58 0.67 -5.96 13.77
C LYS A 58 1.77 -6.71 13.00
N PRO A 59 1.53 -7.34 11.81
CA PRO A 59 2.59 -7.97 11.02
C PRO A 59 3.58 -6.96 10.45
N ASP A 60 3.12 -5.77 10.07
CA ASP A 60 3.97 -4.71 9.54
C ASP A 60 4.78 -4.05 10.65
N ALA A 61 4.22 -3.94 11.87
CA ALA A 61 4.93 -3.49 13.05
C ALA A 61 6.07 -4.44 13.48
N ARG A 62 6.00 -5.72 13.10
CA ARG A 62 7.10 -6.69 13.30
C ARG A 62 8.24 -6.51 12.30
N SER A 63 8.01 -5.80 11.19
CA SER A 63 9.05 -5.47 10.22
C SER A 63 9.78 -4.20 10.65
N VAL A 64 11.10 -4.28 10.84
CA VAL A 64 11.92 -3.15 11.30
C VAL A 64 11.87 -1.98 10.33
N SER A 65 11.87 -2.23 9.01
CA SER A 65 11.79 -1.16 8.01
C SER A 65 10.45 -0.44 8.07
N LYS A 66 9.35 -1.20 8.00
CA LYS A 66 7.99 -0.64 8.00
C LYS A 66 7.66 0.08 9.30
N TYR A 67 8.12 -0.45 10.44
CA TYR A 67 7.96 0.23 11.73
C TYR A 67 8.71 1.57 11.77
N ARG A 68 9.95 1.62 11.27
CA ARG A 68 10.72 2.88 11.21
C ARG A 68 10.07 3.91 10.31
N GLU A 69 9.57 3.50 9.15
CA GLU A 69 8.85 4.37 8.23
C GLU A 69 7.58 4.94 8.87
N ALA A 70 6.76 4.10 9.50
CA ALA A 70 5.55 4.53 10.16
C ALA A 70 5.84 5.44 11.37
N LYS A 71 6.90 5.16 12.13
CA LYS A 71 7.35 6.00 13.25
C LYS A 71 7.83 7.37 12.76
N ALA A 72 8.63 7.42 11.69
CA ALA A 72 9.07 8.68 11.11
C ALA A 72 7.90 9.52 10.58
N LEU A 73 6.88 8.86 10.00
CA LEU A 73 5.65 9.53 9.56
C LEU A 73 4.88 10.11 10.74
N ALA A 74 4.72 9.34 11.83
CA ALA A 74 4.05 9.76 13.06
C ALA A 74 4.77 10.94 13.73
N GLU A 75 6.10 10.90 13.83
CA GLU A 75 6.93 11.99 14.36
C GLU A 75 6.84 13.25 13.49
N LYS A 76 6.85 13.10 12.17
CA LYS A 76 6.71 14.23 11.22
C LYS A 76 5.35 14.91 11.32
N GLU A 77 4.28 14.12 11.52
CA GLU A 77 2.92 14.62 11.67
C GLU A 77 2.61 15.05 13.12
N GLY A 78 3.51 14.78 14.09
CA GLY A 78 3.32 15.12 15.51
C GLY A 78 2.21 14.30 16.19
N VAL A 79 1.90 13.12 15.67
CA VAL A 79 0.79 12.26 16.11
C VAL A 79 1.32 10.91 16.63
N PRO A 80 0.58 10.21 17.51
CA PRO A 80 1.01 8.92 18.02
C PRO A 80 0.96 7.81 16.94
N LEU A 81 1.86 6.82 17.05
CA LEU A 81 1.83 5.59 16.25
C LEU A 81 1.02 4.51 17.00
N GLU A 82 -0.01 3.98 16.37
CA GLU A 82 -0.90 2.95 16.92
C GLU A 82 -0.74 1.63 16.14
N ILE A 83 -0.55 0.52 16.87
CA ILE A 83 -0.46 -0.81 16.27
C ILE A 83 -1.84 -1.46 16.30
N VAL A 84 -2.46 -1.63 15.13
CA VAL A 84 -3.77 -2.26 14.99
C VAL A 84 -3.66 -3.77 14.74
N ALA A 85 -4.64 -4.53 15.22
CA ALA A 85 -4.73 -5.96 14.95
C ALA A 85 -4.95 -6.23 13.44
N ASN A 86 -4.54 -7.41 12.99
CA ASN A 86 -5.05 -7.94 11.73
C ASN A 86 -6.42 -8.52 12.02
N ASP A 87 -7.48 -7.84 11.61
CA ASP A 87 -8.71 -8.56 11.26
C ASP A 87 -8.50 -9.28 9.93
#